data_AF-A0A0A9XQC8-F1
#
_entry.id   AF-A0A0A9XQC8-F1
#
_cell.length_a   1.000
_cell.length_b   1.000
_cell.length_c   1.000
_cell.angle_alpha   90.00
_cell.angle_beta   90.00
_cell.angle_gamma   90.00
#
_symmetry.space_group_name_H-M   'P 1'
#
loop_
_entity.id
_entity.type
_entity.pdbx_description
1 polymer ?
#
loop_
_entity_poly.entity_id
_entity_poly.type
_entity_poly.pdbx_seq_one_letter_code
_entity_poly.pdbx_strand_id
1 'polypeptide(L)'
;ISQIGYLIAGIYLCTIAAGLGYAFLADKFMGQVSTNVSRKLWNTIAMCGGAVPLFLLYTVKNDAVPVILMITMYYILDIAKLPGHVTNCLELAPSHSGMIASAVFFMSHLVAFTGPTLAG
;
A
#
# COMPACT_ATOMS: atom_id res chain seq x y z
N ILE A 1 -6.93 -24.67 6.20
CA ILE A 1 -7.61 -23.38 6.48
C ILE A 1 -6.91 -22.62 7.61
N SER A 2 -6.71 -23.21 8.79
CA SER A 2 -6.06 -22.54 9.94
C SER A 2 -4.67 -21.94 9.64
N GLN A 3 -3.77 -22.66 8.97
CA GLN A 3 -2.40 -22.17 8.69
C GLN A 3 -2.32 -20.98 7.72
N ILE A 4 -3.20 -20.94 6.71
CA ILE A 4 -3.25 -19.84 5.72
C ILE A 4 -3.75 -18.55 6.40
N GLY A 5 -4.72 -18.66 7.32
CA GLY A 5 -5.22 -17.54 8.10
C GLY A 5 -4.13 -16.88 8.96
N TYR A 6 -3.26 -17.68 9.60
CA TYR A 6 -2.13 -17.16 10.37
C TYR A 6 -1.08 -16.45 9.49
N LEU A 7 -0.81 -16.98 8.29
CA LEU A 7 0.08 -16.35 7.32
C LEU A 7 -0.43 -14.98 6.86
N ILE A 8 -1.72 -14.89 6.52
CA ILE A 8 -2.35 -13.63 6.11
C ILE A 8 -2.33 -12.63 7.28
N ALA A 9 -2.68 -13.06 8.50
CA ALA A 9 -2.61 -12.21 9.68
C ALA A 9 -1.18 -11.69 9.94
N GLY A 10 -0.16 -12.53 9.74
CA GLY A 10 1.24 -12.15 9.83
C GLY A 10 1.62 -11.05 8.83
N ILE A 11 1.16 -11.16 7.58
CA ILE A 11 1.38 -10.13 6.56
C ILE A 11 0.77 -8.79 6.99
N TYR A 12 -0.48 -8.79 7.48
CA TYR A 12 -1.14 -7.57 7.97
C TYR A 12 -0.46 -6.96 9.20
N LEU A 13 0.12 -7.76 10.09
CA LEU A 13 0.91 -7.21 11.20
C LEU A 13 2.18 -6.52 10.70
N CYS A 14 2.87 -7.12 9.72
CA CYS A 14 4.03 -6.51 9.09
C CYS A 14 3.69 -5.21 8.36
N THR A 15 2.52 -5.10 7.70
CA THR A 15 2.11 -3.85 7.05
C THR A 15 1.84 -2.74 8.03
N ILE A 16 1.21 -3.03 9.18
CA ILE A 16 0.97 -2.02 10.23
C ILE A 16 2.31 -1.48 10.75
N ALA A 17 3.25 -2.37 11.07
CA ALA A 17 4.58 -1.98 11.52
C ALA A 17 5.33 -1.15 10.47
N ALA A 18 5.29 -1.57 9.20
CA ALA A 18 5.88 -0.82 8.09
C ALA A 18 5.21 0.55 7.91
N GLY A 19 3.89 0.65 8.04
CA GLY A 19 3.14 1.90 7.95
C GLY A 19 3.59 2.93 8.99
N LEU A 20 3.82 2.51 10.23
CA LEU A 20 4.40 3.38 11.27
C LEU A 20 5.82 3.84 10.90
N GLY A 21 6.63 2.94 10.34
CA GLY A 21 7.97 3.28 9.84
C GLY A 21 7.94 4.33 8.74
N TYR A 22 7.07 4.17 7.74
CA TYR A 22 6.90 5.14 6.66
C TYR A 22 6.33 6.47 7.15
N ALA A 23 5.44 6.47 8.14
CA ALA A 23 4.95 7.69 8.76
C ALA A 23 6.10 8.47 9.42
N PHE A 24 6.95 7.79 10.20
CA PHE A 24 8.12 8.42 10.82
C PHE A 24 9.13 8.94 9.79
N LEU A 25 9.38 8.17 8.73
CA LEU A 25 10.23 8.60 7.63
C LEU A 25 9.64 9.83 6.95
N ALA A 26 8.35 9.83 6.61
CA ALA A 26 7.68 10.95 5.96
C ALA A 26 7.75 12.23 6.82
N ASP A 27 7.60 12.10 8.14
CA ASP A 27 7.70 13.22 9.09
C ASP A 27 9.12 13.81 9.10
N LYS A 28 10.16 12.97 9.01
CA LYS A 28 11.56 13.42 8.90
C LYS A 28 11.86 14.13 7.57
N PHE A 29 11.17 13.76 6.49
CA PHE A 29 11.27 14.45 5.20
C PHE A 29 10.47 15.76 5.18
N MET A 30 9.54 15.95 6.13
CA MET A 30 8.71 17.13 6.24
C MET A 30 9.60 18.32 6.68
N GLY A 31 9.78 19.29 5.77
CA GLY A 31 10.67 20.44 5.96
C GLY A 31 11.98 20.39 5.17
N GLN A 32 12.38 19.22 4.66
CA GLN A 32 13.52 19.09 3.72
C GLN A 32 13.09 19.19 2.26
N VAL A 33 11.83 18.83 1.97
CA VAL A 33 11.29 18.71 0.62
C VAL A 33 9.90 19.34 0.57
N SER A 34 9.52 19.92 -0.58
CA SER A 34 8.16 20.41 -0.81
C SER A 34 7.14 19.28 -0.62
N THR A 35 6.00 19.60 -0.01
CA THR A 35 4.91 18.64 0.27
C THR A 35 4.47 17.89 -1.00
N ASN A 36 4.40 18.58 -2.14
CA ASN A 36 4.06 17.98 -3.43
C ASN A 36 5.10 16.95 -3.90
N VAL A 37 6.37 17.21 -3.68
CA VAL A 37 7.46 16.31 -4.09
C VAL A 37 7.52 15.10 -3.16
N SER A 38 7.38 15.32 -1.85
CA SER A 38 7.29 14.24 -0.85
C SER A 38 6.12 13.29 -1.16
N ARG A 39 4.93 13.83 -1.43
CA ARG A 39 3.75 13.01 -1.78
C ARG A 39 3.93 12.19 -3.06
N LYS A 40 4.49 12.80 -4.10
CA LYS A 40 4.77 12.09 -5.35
C LYS A 40 5.78 10.96 -5.11
N LEU A 41 6.84 11.21 -4.34
CA LEU A 41 7.83 10.20 -3.99
C LEU A 41 7.20 8.99 -3.31
N TRP A 42 6.41 9.20 -2.25
CA TRP A 42 5.76 8.11 -1.51
C TRP A 42 4.76 7.33 -2.38
N ASN A 43 4.01 8.02 -3.24
CA ASN A 43 3.12 7.36 -4.20
C ASN A 43 3.87 6.57 -5.27
N THR A 44 5.00 7.07 -5.76
CA THR A 44 5.86 6.33 -6.69
C THR A 44 6.45 5.09 -6.03
N ILE A 45 6.90 5.19 -4.77
CA ILE A 45 7.40 4.02 -4.02
C ILE A 45 6.29 2.99 -3.85
N ALA A 46 5.07 3.40 -3.49
CA ALA A 46 3.96 2.47 -3.32
C ALA A 46 3.57 1.78 -4.63
N MET A 47 3.39 2.54 -5.71
CA MET A 47 2.90 2.03 -6.99
C MET A 47 3.99 1.30 -7.78
N CYS A 48 5.12 1.97 -8.07
CA CYS A 48 6.21 1.40 -8.84
C CYS A 48 6.98 0.37 -8.02
N GLY A 49 7.23 0.65 -6.74
CA GLY A 49 7.90 -0.29 -5.85
C GLY A 49 7.04 -1.53 -5.59
N GLY A 50 5.73 -1.39 -5.43
CA GLY A 50 4.81 -2.52 -5.29
C GLY A 50 4.67 -3.37 -6.57
N ALA A 51 4.79 -2.76 -7.75
CA ALA A 51 4.72 -3.50 -9.02
C ALA A 51 5.91 -4.47 -9.25
N VAL A 52 7.10 -4.14 -8.74
CA VAL A 52 8.31 -4.97 -8.89
C VAL A 52 8.16 -6.38 -8.27
N PRO A 53 7.78 -6.56 -7.00
CA PRO A 53 7.61 -7.88 -6.40
C PRO A 53 6.45 -8.66 -7.05
N LEU A 54 5.40 -7.98 -7.50
CA LEU A 54 4.31 -8.60 -8.27
C LEU A 54 4.80 -9.13 -9.63
N PHE A 55 5.65 -8.37 -10.33
CA PHE A 55 6.24 -8.81 -11.58
C PHE A 55 7.21 -9.98 -11.37
N LEU A 56 8.02 -9.93 -10.32
CA LEU A 56 8.91 -11.04 -9.96
C LEU A 56 8.14 -12.30 -9.56
N LEU A 57 6.97 -12.15 -8.93
CA LEU A 57 6.10 -13.27 -8.57
C LEU A 57 5.72 -14.13 -9.79
N TYR A 58 5.54 -13.51 -10.96
CA TYR A 58 5.28 -14.24 -12.21
C TYR A 58 6.41 -15.21 -12.60
N THR A 59 7.66 -14.90 -12.22
CA THR A 59 8.84 -15.72 -12.57
C THR A 59 9.13 -16.84 -11.56
N VAL A 60 8.49 -16.82 -10.40
CA VAL A 60 8.73 -17.76 -9.31
C VAL A 60 7.90 -19.03 -9.53
N LYS A 61 8.53 -20.21 -9.42
CA LYS A 61 7.84 -21.51 -9.47
C LYS A 61 6.95 -21.71 -8.22
N ASN A 62 6.16 -22.78 -8.16
CA ASN A 62 5.22 -23.11 -7.07
C ASN A 62 5.86 -23.39 -5.67
N ASP A 63 6.95 -22.70 -5.34
CA ASP A 63 7.60 -22.75 -4.04
C ASP A 63 6.94 -21.74 -3.09
N ALA A 64 6.46 -22.23 -1.94
CA ALA A 64 5.69 -21.42 -1.00
C ALA A 64 6.48 -20.25 -0.40
N VAL A 65 7.77 -20.45 -0.11
CA VAL A 65 8.61 -19.44 0.57
C VAL A 65 8.83 -18.16 -0.25
N PRO A 66 9.30 -18.22 -1.51
CA PRO A 66 9.51 -17.02 -2.31
C PRO A 66 8.17 -16.32 -2.65
N VAL A 67 7.08 -17.07 -2.83
CA VAL A 67 5.74 -16.50 -3.05
C VAL A 67 5.30 -15.65 -1.86
N ILE A 68 5.40 -16.19 -0.63
CA ILE A 68 5.01 -15.47 0.59
C ILE A 68 5.87 -14.21 0.77
N LEU A 69 7.18 -14.31 0.52
CA LEU A 69 8.11 -13.19 0.67
C LEU A 69 7.79 -12.06 -0.32
N MET A 70 7.54 -12.38 -1.59
CA MET A 70 7.18 -11.39 -2.62
C MET A 70 5.84 -10.72 -2.33
N ILE A 71 4.83 -11.48 -1.91
CA ILE A 71 3.52 -10.92 -1.50
C ILE A 71 3.70 -10.00 -0.27
N THR A 72 4.48 -10.42 0.71
CA THR A 72 4.74 -9.60 1.91
C THR A 72 5.46 -8.30 1.54
N MET A 73 6.45 -8.36 0.65
CA MET A 73 7.15 -7.17 0.15
C MET A 73 6.21 -6.22 -0.60
N TYR A 74 5.31 -6.75 -1.43
CA TYR A 74 4.29 -5.94 -2.10
C TYR A 74 3.46 -5.14 -1.08
N TYR A 75 2.91 -5.81 -0.08
CA TYR A 75 2.07 -5.18 0.94
C TYR A 75 2.83 -4.16 1.81
N ILE A 76 4.11 -4.43 2.11
CA ILE A 76 4.99 -3.48 2.81
C ILE A 76 5.25 -2.23 1.96
N LEU A 77 5.41 -2.36 0.65
CA LEU A 77 5.66 -1.20 -0.22
C LEU A 77 4.36 -0.42 -0.47
N ASP A 78 3.24 -1.10 -0.66
CA ASP A 78 1.92 -0.49 -0.90
C ASP A 78 1.48 0.43 0.27
N ILE A 79 1.84 0.13 1.51
CA ILE A 79 1.48 0.96 2.67
C ILE A 79 2.12 2.37 2.63
N ALA A 80 3.16 2.58 1.82
CA ALA A 80 3.77 3.90 1.62
C ALA A 80 2.81 4.91 0.96
N LYS A 81 1.67 4.47 0.40
CA LYS A 81 0.62 5.38 -0.10
C LYS A 81 -0.08 6.16 1.01
N LEU A 82 0.02 5.74 2.27
CA LEU A 82 -0.57 6.46 3.41
C LEU A 82 -0.03 7.90 3.53
N PRO A 83 1.29 8.14 3.68
CA PRO A 83 1.84 9.51 3.72
C PRO A 83 1.71 10.27 2.40
N GLY A 84 1.52 9.59 1.26
CA GLY A 84 1.42 10.20 -0.07
C GLY A 84 -0.01 10.58 -0.48
N HIS A 85 -0.84 9.58 -0.77
CA HIS A 85 -2.17 9.73 -1.34
C HIS A 85 -3.23 10.09 -0.28
N VAL A 86 -3.22 9.42 0.87
CA VAL A 86 -4.28 9.57 1.87
C VAL A 86 -4.22 10.94 2.56
N THR A 87 -3.02 11.44 2.85
CA THR A 87 -2.82 12.80 3.37
C THR A 87 -3.32 13.87 2.40
N ASN A 88 -3.21 13.63 1.09
CA ASN A 88 -3.69 14.56 0.07
C ASN A 88 -5.22 14.69 0.06
N CYS A 89 -5.95 13.59 0.30
CA CYS A 89 -7.40 13.61 0.44
C CYS A 89 -7.87 14.41 1.66
N LEU A 90 -7.07 14.41 2.73
CA LEU A 90 -7.37 15.15 3.96
C LEU A 90 -7.16 16.66 3.80
N GLU A 91 -6.15 17.06 3.04
CA GLU A 91 -5.81 18.48 2.86
C GLU A 91 -6.61 19.21 1.77
N LEU A 92 -7.16 18.49 0.79
CA LEU A 92 -7.88 19.11 -0.33
C LEU A 92 -9.15 19.86 0.13
N ALA A 93 -9.88 19.31 1.10
CA ALA A 93 -11.00 19.98 1.77
C ALA A 93 -11.13 19.44 3.20
N PRO A 94 -10.48 20.06 4.20
CA PRO A 94 -10.42 19.53 5.57
C PRO A 94 -11.80 19.28 6.19
N SER A 95 -12.77 20.15 5.88
CA SER A 95 -14.17 20.05 6.36
C SER A 95 -14.98 18.91 5.72
N HIS A 96 -14.56 18.40 4.56
CA HIS A 96 -15.23 17.32 3.81
C HIS A 96 -14.30 16.14 3.52
N SER A 97 -13.16 16.11 4.21
CA SER A 97 -12.09 15.13 4.04
C SER A 97 -12.58 13.69 4.21
N GLY A 98 -13.45 13.45 5.19
CA GLY A 98 -14.07 12.14 5.41
C GLY A 98 -14.95 11.68 4.24
N MET A 99 -15.70 12.59 3.61
CA MET A 99 -16.55 12.26 2.44
C MET A 99 -15.71 12.03 1.19
N ILE A 100 -14.68 12.84 0.97
CA ILE A 100 -13.76 12.67 -0.17
C ILE A 100 -12.97 11.36 -0.03
N ALA A 101 -12.41 11.10 1.17
CA ALA A 101 -11.69 9.87 1.44
C ALA A 101 -12.58 8.64 1.26
N SER A 102 -13.81 8.65 1.81
CA SER A 102 -14.73 7.51 1.66
C SER A 102 -15.12 7.25 0.20
N ALA A 103 -15.33 8.28 -0.62
CA ALA A 103 -15.58 8.13 -2.05
C ALA A 103 -14.38 7.50 -2.79
N VAL A 104 -13.16 7.96 -2.50
CA VAL A 104 -11.93 7.42 -3.11
C VAL A 104 -11.70 5.96 -2.69
N PHE A 105 -11.90 5.65 -1.40
CA PHE A 105 -11.80 4.27 -0.92
C PHE A 105 -12.92 3.40 -1.48
N PHE A 106 -14.13 3.90 -1.65
CA PHE A 106 -15.23 3.15 -2.27
C PHE A 106 -14.88 2.73 -3.70
N MET A 107 -14.39 3.65 -4.53
CA MET A 107 -13.93 3.34 -5.88
C MET A 107 -12.80 2.30 -5.87
N SER A 108 -11.85 2.43 -4.93
CA SER A 108 -10.75 1.46 -4.78
C SER A 108 -11.25 0.06 -4.41
N HIS A 109 -12.25 -0.04 -3.54
CA HIS A 109 -12.85 -1.32 -3.16
C HIS A 109 -13.69 -1.94 -4.28
N LEU A 110 -14.34 -1.15 -5.14
CA LEU A 110 -15.02 -1.68 -6.32
C LEU A 110 -14.04 -2.39 -7.25
N VAL A 111 -12.88 -1.77 -7.52
CA VAL A 111 -11.82 -2.38 -8.35
C VAL A 111 -11.20 -3.59 -7.66
N ALA A 112 -10.99 -3.53 -6.33
CA ALA A 112 -10.46 -4.67 -5.59
C ALA A 112 -11.44 -5.87 -5.56
N PHE A 113 -12.75 -5.60 -5.50
CA PHE A 113 -13.79 -6.63 -5.55
C PHE A 113 -13.91 -7.27 -6.93
N THR A 114 -13.84 -6.48 -8.01
CA THR A 114 -13.93 -6.99 -9.38
C THR A 114 -12.62 -7.56 -9.90
N GLY A 115 -11.49 -7.21 -9.28
CA GLY A 115 -10.15 -7.67 -9.67
C GLY A 115 -10.03 -9.19 -9.80
N PRO A 116 -10.34 -9.98 -8.75
CA PRO A 116 -10.32 -11.44 -8.83
C PRO A 116 -11.26 -12.00 -9.90
N THR A 117 -12.46 -11.44 -10.05
CA THR A 117 -13.43 -11.94 -11.05
C THR A 117 -12.99 -11.75 -12.50
N LEU A 118 -12.14 -10.75 -12.77
CA LEU A 118 -11.61 -10.48 -14.11
C LEU A 118 -10.26 -11.16 -14.36
N ALA A 119 -9.44 -11.33 -13.31
CA ALA A 119 -8.11 -11.94 -13.40
C ALA A 119 -8.12 -13.48 -13.30
N GLY A 120 -9.17 -14.07 -12.70
CA GLY A 120 -9.31 -15.51 -12.47
C GLY A 120 -9.14 -15.89 -11.00
#